data_AF-A0A2T1DHJ0-F1
#
_entry.id   AF-A0A2T1DHJ0-F1
#
_cell.length_a   1.000
_cell.length_b   1.000
_cell.length_c   1.000
_cell.angle_alpha   90.00
_cell.angle_beta   90.00
_cell.angle_gamma   90.00
#
_symmetry.space_group_name_H-M   'P 1'
#
loop_
_entity.id
_entity.type
_entity.pdbx_description
1 polymer ?
#
loop_
_entity_poly.entity_id
_entity_poly.type
_entity_poly.pdbx_seq_one_letter_code
_entity_poly.pdbx_strand_id
1 'polypeptide(L)'
;MKRFLSRILALVLVVAIGLTGCSSDSTTGLTGNYREDTLGVIGSLRSALELPADSPDKVAVRAEARKNINDFASRYQRDPAILKLNSFTTMRTALNSLAGHYSSYPNRPVPEKLKTRLEQEFKQVEVSLKRGV
;
A
#
# COMPACT_ATOMS: atom_id res chain seq x y z
N MET A 1 46.32 12.69 5.34
CA MET A 1 45.53 11.77 4.49
C MET A 1 44.40 11.01 5.21
N LYS A 2 44.21 11.11 6.55
CA LYS A 2 43.11 10.41 7.27
C LYS A 2 41.77 11.17 7.31
N ARG A 3 41.79 12.51 7.22
CA ARG A 3 40.59 13.37 7.24
C ARG A 3 39.76 13.27 5.95
N PHE A 4 40.40 13.03 4.82
CA PHE A 4 39.72 12.84 3.54
C PHE A 4 39.02 11.48 3.47
N LEU A 5 39.66 10.41 3.96
CA LEU A 5 39.02 9.10 4.10
C LEU A 5 37.79 9.15 5.02
N SER A 6 37.89 9.84 6.16
CA SER A 6 36.76 9.99 7.10
C SER A 6 35.60 10.80 6.51
N ARG A 7 35.88 11.78 5.65
CA ARG A 7 34.86 12.58 4.96
C ARG A 7 34.21 11.82 3.81
N ILE A 8 34.96 10.98 3.09
CA ILE A 8 34.42 10.08 2.07
C ILE A 8 33.55 9.01 2.72
N LEU A 9 33.99 8.43 3.84
CA LEU A 9 33.19 7.45 4.59
C LEU A 9 31.89 8.07 5.12
N ALA A 10 31.95 9.31 5.63
CA ALA A 10 30.76 10.04 6.08
C ALA A 10 29.81 10.39 4.93
N LEU A 11 30.33 10.76 3.75
CA LEU A 11 29.52 10.99 2.55
C LEU A 11 28.88 9.69 2.05
N VAL A 12 29.61 8.58 2.05
CA VAL A 12 29.07 7.26 1.68
C VAL A 12 28.01 6.80 2.69
N LEU A 13 28.18 7.10 3.98
CA LEU A 13 27.19 6.77 5.02
C LEU A 13 25.92 7.62 4.90
N VAL A 14 26.04 8.92 4.59
CA VAL A 14 24.89 9.80 4.35
C VAL A 14 24.17 9.43 3.05
N VAL A 15 24.90 9.01 2.02
CA VAL A 15 24.31 8.47 0.78
C VAL A 15 23.65 7.10 1.04
N ALA A 16 24.23 6.24 1.86
CA ALA A 16 23.65 4.94 2.21
C ALA A 16 22.37 5.09 3.06
N ILE A 17 22.32 6.06 3.98
CA ILE A 17 21.12 6.37 4.77
C ILE A 17 20.08 7.12 3.91
N GLY A 18 20.52 7.94 2.95
CA GLY A 18 19.64 8.55 1.93
C GLY A 18 19.05 7.54 0.94
N LEU A 19 19.78 6.44 0.68
CA LEU A 19 19.33 5.34 -0.18
C LEU A 19 18.49 4.29 0.56
N THR A 20 18.57 4.21 1.90
CA THR A 20 17.72 3.32 2.72
C THR A 20 16.51 4.03 3.33
N GLY A 21 16.43 5.36 3.21
CA GLY A 21 15.27 6.18 3.63
C GLY A 21 14.15 6.30 2.59
N CYS A 22 14.37 5.84 1.36
CA CYS A 22 13.36 5.77 0.31
C CYS A 22 13.50 4.46 -0.47
N SER A 23 13.40 3.32 0.22
CA SER A 23 12.74 2.15 -0.39
C SER A 23 11.23 2.39 -0.40
N SER A 24 10.81 3.57 -0.86
CA SER A 24 9.65 3.69 -1.73
C SER A 24 10.05 2.98 -3.02
N ASP A 25 10.12 1.65 -2.95
CA ASP A 25 9.64 0.83 -4.05
C ASP A 25 8.12 1.03 -4.07
N SER A 26 7.73 2.27 -4.34
CA SER A 26 6.46 2.55 -4.95
C SER A 26 6.63 1.91 -6.32
N THR A 27 6.37 0.61 -6.42
CA THR A 27 5.95 -0.04 -7.65
C THR A 27 4.62 0.59 -8.05
N THR A 28 4.66 1.88 -8.40
CA THR A 28 3.60 2.65 -9.04
C THR A 28 3.53 2.32 -10.53
N GLY A 29 4.21 1.26 -10.97
CA GLY A 29 3.87 0.53 -12.17
C GLY A 29 3.15 -0.74 -11.74
N LEU A 30 1.82 -0.67 -11.63
CA LEU A 30 1.01 -1.88 -11.72
C LEU A 30 1.53 -2.63 -12.95
N THR A 31 2.00 -3.85 -12.77
CA THR A 31 2.63 -4.65 -13.82
C THR A 31 1.59 -5.11 -14.83
N GLY A 32 0.31 -5.15 -14.42
CA GLY A 32 -0.79 -5.74 -15.18
C GLY A 32 -1.07 -7.17 -14.78
N ASN A 33 -0.16 -7.81 -14.03
CA ASN A 33 -0.43 -9.09 -13.41
C ASN A 33 -1.36 -8.87 -12.21
N TYR A 34 -2.66 -9.12 -12.42
CA TYR A 34 -3.69 -8.92 -11.40
C TYR A 34 -3.34 -9.57 -10.05
N ARG A 35 -2.77 -10.78 -10.05
CA ARG A 35 -2.43 -11.47 -8.81
C ARG A 35 -1.32 -10.74 -8.05
N GLU A 36 -0.21 -10.44 -8.72
CA GLU A 36 0.95 -9.78 -8.11
C GLU A 36 0.60 -8.36 -7.66
N ASP A 37 -0.08 -7.61 -8.52
CA ASP A 37 -0.50 -6.25 -8.23
C ASP A 37 -1.49 -6.20 -7.05
N THR A 38 -2.42 -7.16 -6.95
CA THR A 38 -3.34 -7.25 -5.80
C THR A 38 -2.59 -7.55 -4.51
N LEU A 39 -1.63 -8.48 -4.52
CA LEU A 39 -0.82 -8.80 -3.34
C LEU A 39 0.06 -7.61 -2.92
N GLY A 40 0.64 -6.89 -3.88
CA GLY A 40 1.40 -5.67 -3.61
C GLY A 40 0.56 -4.58 -2.96
N VAL A 41 -0.66 -4.35 -3.47
CA VAL A 41 -1.60 -3.39 -2.88
C VAL A 41 -1.99 -3.80 -1.45
N ILE A 42 -2.29 -5.08 -1.20
CA ILE A 42 -2.58 -5.57 0.17
C ILE A 42 -1.40 -5.30 1.11
N GLY A 43 -0.17 -5.61 0.68
CA GLY A 43 1.04 -5.39 1.49
C GLY A 43 1.26 -3.92 1.84
N SER A 44 1.11 -3.03 0.85
CA SER A 44 1.20 -1.58 1.04
C SER A 44 0.14 -1.07 2.02
N LEU A 45 -1.11 -1.53 1.88
CA LEU A 45 -2.21 -1.13 2.77
C LEU A 45 -2.05 -1.65 4.19
N ARG A 46 -1.59 -2.89 4.39
CA ARG A 46 -1.29 -3.41 5.73
C ARG A 46 -0.21 -2.58 6.42
N SER A 47 0.88 -2.31 5.72
CA SER A 47 1.98 -1.47 6.22
C SER A 47 1.46 -0.07 6.60
N ALA A 48 0.57 0.50 5.78
CA ALA A 48 -0.07 1.78 6.06
C ALA A 48 -0.98 1.76 7.31
N LEU A 49 -1.65 0.65 7.59
CA LEU A 49 -2.54 0.49 8.75
C LEU A 49 -1.79 0.22 10.07
N GLU A 50 -0.57 -0.32 10.00
CA GLU A 50 0.31 -0.58 11.14
C GLU A 50 1.03 0.68 11.65
N LEU A 51 1.06 1.75 10.85
CA LEU A 51 1.73 2.99 11.25
C LEU A 51 1.10 3.62 12.50
N PRO A 52 1.93 4.07 13.47
CA PRO A 52 1.44 4.72 14.67
C PRO A 52 0.63 5.96 14.32
N ALA A 53 -0.47 6.17 15.04
CA ALA A 53 -1.36 7.31 14.89
C ALA A 53 -0.69 8.68 15.16
N ASP A 54 0.59 8.72 15.58
CA ASP A 54 1.39 9.92 15.87
C ASP A 54 2.56 10.16 14.88
N SER A 55 2.77 9.30 13.87
CA SER A 55 3.82 9.51 12.87
C SER A 55 3.62 10.80 12.03
N PRO A 56 4.68 11.56 11.69
CA PRO A 56 4.60 12.68 10.76
C PRO A 56 4.21 12.24 9.32
N ASP A 57 4.48 10.99 8.96
CA ASP A 57 4.35 10.49 7.59
C ASP A 57 2.92 10.06 7.22
N LYS A 58 1.98 10.16 8.16
CA LYS A 58 0.59 9.69 7.98
C LYS A 58 -0.14 10.37 6.83
N VAL A 59 0.16 11.63 6.55
CA VAL A 59 -0.47 12.34 5.41
C VAL A 59 0.03 11.76 4.09
N ALA A 60 1.35 11.54 3.97
CA ALA A 60 1.96 10.96 2.79
C ALA A 60 1.45 9.53 2.56
N VAL A 61 1.48 8.68 3.59
CA VAL A 61 1.07 7.28 3.46
C VAL A 61 -0.41 7.13 3.12
N ARG A 62 -1.28 8.02 3.62
CA ARG A 62 -2.70 8.03 3.23
C ARG A 62 -2.90 8.51 1.80
N ALA A 63 -2.15 9.50 1.36
CA ALA A 63 -2.19 9.97 -0.02
C ALA A 63 -1.73 8.86 -0.97
N GLU A 64 -0.67 8.13 -0.60
CA GLU A 64 -0.18 6.96 -1.32
C GLU A 64 -1.22 5.83 -1.34
N ALA A 65 -1.83 5.49 -0.20
CA ALA A 65 -2.89 4.47 -0.14
C ALA A 65 -4.07 4.84 -1.06
N ARG A 66 -4.50 6.10 -1.06
CA ARG A 66 -5.55 6.60 -1.98
C ARG A 66 -5.13 6.50 -3.44
N LYS A 67 -3.88 6.86 -3.74
CA LYS A 67 -3.33 6.74 -5.08
C LYS A 67 -3.34 5.28 -5.55
N ASN A 68 -2.85 4.35 -4.71
CA ASN A 68 -2.83 2.92 -5.00
C ASN A 68 -4.24 2.36 -5.22
N ILE A 69 -5.22 2.78 -4.42
CA ILE A 69 -6.64 2.43 -4.61
C ILE A 69 -7.13 2.88 -5.99
N ASN A 70 -6.89 4.14 -6.35
CA ASN A 70 -7.36 4.71 -7.61
C ASN A 70 -6.68 4.09 -8.82
N ASP A 71 -5.37 3.86 -8.75
CA ASP A 71 -4.58 3.25 -9.82
C ASP A 71 -5.04 1.80 -10.05
N PHE A 72 -5.23 1.03 -8.98
CA PHE A 72 -5.73 -0.35 -9.03
C PHE A 72 -7.12 -0.42 -9.66
N ALA A 73 -8.04 0.43 -9.19
CA ALA A 73 -9.39 0.50 -9.74
C ALA A 73 -9.36 0.89 -11.22
N SER A 74 -8.64 1.96 -11.60
CA SER A 74 -8.56 2.46 -12.97
C SER A 74 -8.06 1.40 -13.96
N ARG A 75 -7.08 0.59 -13.53
CA ARG A 75 -6.49 -0.46 -14.35
C ARG A 75 -7.43 -1.64 -14.56
N TYR A 76 -8.01 -2.16 -13.47
CA TYR A 76 -8.70 -3.45 -13.50
C TYR A 76 -10.23 -3.34 -13.68
N GLN A 77 -10.83 -2.17 -13.44
CA GLN A 77 -12.28 -2.00 -13.58
C GLN A 77 -12.80 -2.15 -15.02
N ARG A 78 -11.91 -2.06 -16.02
CA ARG A 78 -12.28 -2.15 -17.45
C ARG A 78 -12.23 -3.58 -18.00
N ASP A 79 -11.65 -4.52 -17.26
CA ASP A 79 -11.51 -5.91 -17.69
C ASP A 79 -12.69 -6.77 -17.18
N PRO A 80 -13.59 -7.22 -18.06
CA PRO A 80 -14.76 -8.01 -17.66
C PRO A 80 -14.41 -9.39 -17.09
N ALA A 81 -13.22 -9.94 -17.37
CA ALA A 81 -12.78 -11.19 -16.76
C ALA A 81 -12.44 -10.98 -15.28
N ILE A 82 -11.80 -9.85 -14.96
CA ILE A 82 -11.41 -9.50 -13.59
C ILE A 82 -12.62 -9.06 -12.76
N LEU A 83 -13.56 -8.33 -13.36
CA LEU A 83 -14.81 -7.92 -12.70
C LEU A 83 -15.63 -9.10 -12.15
N LYS A 84 -15.49 -10.30 -12.73
CA LYS A 84 -16.19 -11.51 -12.31
C LYS A 84 -15.49 -12.25 -11.17
N LEU A 85 -14.24 -11.88 -10.84
CA LEU A 85 -13.49 -12.53 -9.79
C LEU A 85 -14.04 -12.11 -8.43
N ASN A 86 -14.20 -13.10 -7.55
CA ASN A 86 -14.63 -12.84 -6.18
C ASN A 86 -13.54 -12.05 -5.43
N SER A 87 -12.28 -12.38 -5.71
CA SER A 87 -11.13 -11.62 -5.20
C SER A 87 -11.21 -10.12 -5.53
N PHE A 88 -11.64 -9.77 -6.74
CA PHE A 88 -11.74 -8.36 -7.15
C PHE A 88 -12.88 -7.64 -6.43
N THR A 89 -14.04 -8.28 -6.32
CA THR A 89 -15.22 -7.70 -5.68
C THR A 89 -15.00 -7.48 -4.17
N THR A 90 -14.39 -8.45 -3.49
CA THR A 90 -14.00 -8.31 -2.08
C THR A 90 -12.96 -7.21 -1.91
N MET A 91 -11.92 -7.18 -2.75
CA MET A 91 -10.90 -6.14 -2.71
C MET A 91 -11.52 -4.75 -2.88
N ARG A 92 -12.40 -4.56 -3.87
CA ARG A 92 -13.08 -3.28 -4.12
C ARG A 92 -13.91 -2.82 -2.91
N THR A 93 -14.53 -3.75 -2.19
CA THR A 93 -15.29 -3.46 -0.96
C THR A 93 -14.37 -2.95 0.17
N ALA A 94 -13.21 -3.59 0.32
CA ALA A 94 -12.18 -3.16 1.28
C ALA A 94 -11.65 -1.76 0.94
N LEU A 95 -11.27 -1.55 -0.33
CA LEU A 95 -10.73 -0.27 -0.81
C LEU A 95 -11.75 0.87 -0.66
N ASN A 96 -13.03 0.63 -1.00
CA ASN A 96 -14.09 1.61 -0.83
C ASN A 96 -14.34 1.97 0.63
N SER A 97 -14.29 0.97 1.52
CA SER A 97 -14.43 1.19 2.97
C SER A 97 -13.32 2.10 3.51
N LEU A 98 -12.08 1.85 3.10
CA LEU A 98 -10.92 2.62 3.51
C LEU A 98 -10.94 4.04 2.92
N ALA A 99 -11.25 4.16 1.62
CA ALA A 99 -11.38 5.45 0.95
C ALA A 99 -12.49 6.31 1.57
N GLY A 100 -13.62 5.70 1.95
CA GLY A 100 -14.71 6.35 2.67
C GLY A 100 -14.25 6.92 4.01
N HIS A 101 -13.52 6.13 4.81
CA HIS A 101 -12.96 6.60 6.08
C HIS A 101 -12.01 7.79 5.90
N TYR A 102 -11.08 7.72 4.94
CA TYR A 102 -10.17 8.84 4.66
C TYR A 102 -10.86 10.08 4.11
N SER A 103 -12.03 9.93 3.48
CA SER A 103 -12.84 11.05 3.02
C SER A 103 -13.59 11.72 4.18
N SER A 104 -14.27 10.92 5.01
CA SER A 104 -15.11 11.43 6.10
C SER A 104 -14.29 11.90 7.31
N TYR A 105 -13.16 11.26 7.58
CA TYR A 105 -12.35 11.50 8.78
C TYR A 105 -10.86 11.66 8.46
N PRO A 106 -10.48 12.73 7.74
CA PRO A 106 -9.11 12.94 7.25
C PRO A 106 -8.09 13.24 8.36
N ASN A 107 -8.49 13.40 9.61
CA ASN A 107 -7.58 13.63 10.74
C ASN A 107 -7.75 12.59 11.85
N ARG A 108 -8.54 11.53 11.63
CA ARG A 108 -8.72 10.45 12.61
C ARG A 108 -8.03 9.16 12.17
N PRO A 109 -7.47 8.39 13.12
CA PRO A 109 -6.97 7.05 12.81
C PRO A 109 -8.10 6.14 12.33
N VAL A 110 -7.74 5.12 11.56
CA VAL A 110 -8.66 4.06 11.15
C VAL A 110 -9.14 3.31 12.39
N PRO A 111 -10.45 3.18 12.64
CA PRO A 111 -10.97 2.47 13.81
C PRO A 111 -10.54 1.01 13.82
N GLU A 112 -10.25 0.46 14.99
CA GLU A 112 -9.82 -0.94 15.13
C GLU A 112 -10.82 -1.93 14.53
N LYS A 113 -12.13 -1.68 14.67
CA LYS A 113 -13.16 -2.49 14.02
C LYS A 113 -13.02 -2.53 12.49
N LEU A 114 -12.67 -1.39 11.88
CA LEU A 114 -12.46 -1.30 10.44
C LEU A 114 -11.16 -2.01 10.04
N LYS A 115 -10.08 -1.86 10.81
CA LYS A 115 -8.83 -2.60 10.58
C LYS A 115 -9.04 -4.11 10.60
N THR A 116 -9.74 -4.63 11.62
CA THR A 116 -10.04 -6.07 11.73
C THR A 116 -10.86 -6.57 10.54
N ARG A 117 -11.85 -5.79 10.09
CA ARG A 117 -12.64 -6.16 8.91
C ARG A 117 -11.79 -6.17 7.64
N LEU A 118 -11.00 -5.13 7.41
CA LEU A 118 -10.08 -5.05 6.26
C LEU A 118 -9.10 -6.23 6.25
N GLU A 119 -8.57 -6.61 7.40
CA GLU A 119 -7.65 -7.75 7.51
C GLU A 119 -8.33 -9.09 7.15
N GLN A 120 -9.60 -9.27 7.52
CA GLN A 120 -10.38 -10.44 7.11
C GLN A 120 -10.64 -10.45 5.59
N GLU A 121 -11.00 -9.30 5.02
CA GLU A 121 -11.21 -9.12 3.59
C GLU A 121 -9.91 -9.38 2.81
N PHE A 122 -8.77 -8.86 3.26
CA PHE A 122 -7.46 -9.11 2.66
C PHE A 122 -7.10 -10.60 2.68
N LYS A 123 -7.28 -11.28 3.81
CA LYS A 123 -7.06 -12.74 3.90
C LYS A 123 -7.96 -13.51 2.93
N GLN A 124 -9.22 -13.11 2.78
CA GLN A 124 -10.13 -13.75 1.84
C GLN A 124 -9.68 -13.55 0.38
N VAL A 125 -9.20 -12.36 0.04
CA VAL A 125 -8.63 -12.05 -1.28
C VAL A 125 -7.39 -12.92 -1.53
N GLU A 126 -6.45 -12.99 -0.58
CA GLU A 126 -5.24 -13.81 -0.70
C GLU A 126 -5.56 -15.30 -0.93
N VAL A 127 -6.54 -15.85 -0.21
CA VAL A 127 -6.98 -17.23 -0.38
C VAL A 127 -7.60 -17.43 -1.77
N SER A 128 -8.40 -16.48 -2.24
CA SER A 128 -9.05 -16.54 -3.55
C SER A 128 -8.00 -16.47 -4.68
N LEU A 129 -7.03 -15.58 -4.56
CA LEU A 129 -5.90 -15.46 -5.50
C LEU A 129 -5.04 -16.73 -5.57
N LYS A 130 -4.80 -17.39 -4.42
CA LYS A 130 -4.08 -18.69 -4.35
C LYS A 130 -4.85 -19.80 -5.06
N ARG A 131 -6.18 -19.77 -4.98
CA ARG A 131 -7.07 -20.73 -5.67
C ARG A 131 -7.29 -20.38 -7.15
N GLY A 132 -6.95 -19.17 -7.57
CA GLY A 132 -7.16 -18.69 -8.95
C GLY A 132 -8.58 -18.24 -9.25
N VAL A 133 -9.32 -17.77 -8.22
CA VAL A 133 -10.73 -17.35 -8.30
C VAL A 133 -10.99 -15.95 -7.73
#